data_AF-A0A963C574-F1
#
_entry.id   AF-A0A963C574-F1
#
_cell.length_a   1.000
_cell.length_b   1.000
_cell.length_c   1.000
_cell.angle_alpha   90.00
_cell.angle_beta   90.00
_cell.angle_gamma   90.00
#
_symmetry.space_group_name_H-M   'P 1'
#
loop_
_entity.id
_entity.type
_entity.pdbx_description
1 polymer ?
#
loop_
_entity_poly.entity_id
_entity_poly.type
_entity_poly.pdbx_seq_one_letter_code
_entity_poly.pdbx_strand_id
1 'polypeptide(L)'
;KLGNYNPNTNPATIVLNEESAFNWVMNGAQPTDTARAILSYRGVMMKKHLQVGVNKGAITQEEADKRYAEWLKAKENKIQKKVEGLSKAEAAAAKARLEAETKVKEARAAEIQKKQQVVEEEANEAEVEASAEVAEAEVTEAPEAAVEETPAVETTEEVPAAEVEEEAPKAEAAEEAPAAEASKEAPAEEENAPAPEASENKKAE
;
A
#
# COMPACT_ATOMS: atom_id res chain seq x y z
N LYS A 1 6.09 20.84 -15.04
CA LYS A 1 5.74 19.62 -14.25
C LYS A 1 4.26 19.34 -14.43
N LEU A 2 3.84 18.10 -14.69
CA LEU A 2 2.42 17.76 -15.00
C LEU A 2 1.62 17.25 -13.79
N GLY A 3 2.28 16.69 -12.78
CA GLY A 3 1.60 16.08 -11.64
C GLY A 3 2.55 15.48 -10.58
N ASN A 4 1.99 14.65 -9.71
CA ASN A 4 2.66 13.82 -8.71
C ASN A 4 1.92 12.48 -8.52
N TYR A 5 2.65 11.44 -8.11
CA TYR A 5 2.12 10.10 -7.85
C TYR A 5 2.68 9.57 -6.52
N ASN A 6 1.81 9.07 -5.65
CA ASN A 6 2.20 8.40 -4.41
C ASN A 6 1.66 6.95 -4.42
N PRO A 7 2.53 5.93 -4.53
CA PRO A 7 2.13 4.52 -4.49
C PRO A 7 1.92 3.99 -3.05
N ASN A 8 2.33 4.73 -2.02
CA ASN A 8 2.31 4.26 -0.62
C ASN A 8 0.92 4.40 0.04
N THR A 9 -0.05 4.99 -0.66
CA THR A 9 -1.46 5.05 -0.25
C THR A 9 -2.28 4.01 -1.01
N ASN A 10 -3.36 3.51 -0.40
CA ASN A 10 -4.25 2.54 -1.03
C ASN A 10 -5.72 3.01 -0.91
N PRO A 11 -6.38 3.46 -2.00
CA PRO A 11 -5.86 3.58 -3.36
C PRO A 11 -4.76 4.66 -3.52
N ALA A 12 -3.87 4.44 -4.49
CA ALA A 12 -2.71 5.31 -4.74
C ALA A 12 -3.12 6.73 -5.16
N THR A 13 -2.50 7.74 -4.55
CA THR A 13 -2.85 9.15 -4.75
C THR A 13 -2.21 9.69 -6.03
N ILE A 14 -3.04 10.18 -6.95
CA ILE A 14 -2.64 10.75 -8.25
C ILE A 14 -3.12 12.20 -8.33
N VAL A 15 -2.18 13.15 -8.37
CA VAL A 15 -2.48 14.58 -8.61
C VAL A 15 -1.94 14.93 -9.99
N LEU A 16 -2.80 15.32 -10.93
CA LEU A 16 -2.45 15.53 -12.33
C LEU A 16 -3.23 16.71 -12.91
N ASN A 17 -2.56 17.60 -13.65
CA ASN A 17 -3.24 18.55 -14.52
C ASN A 17 -3.65 17.84 -15.82
N GLU A 18 -4.90 17.38 -15.88
CA GLU A 18 -5.43 16.55 -16.97
C GLU A 18 -5.41 17.25 -18.34
N GLU A 19 -5.69 18.55 -18.37
CA GLU A 19 -5.71 19.34 -19.61
C GLU A 19 -4.32 19.55 -20.18
N SER A 20 -3.35 19.92 -19.34
CA SER A 20 -1.94 20.00 -19.75
C SER A 20 -1.42 18.64 -20.20
N ALA A 21 -1.74 17.56 -19.48
CA ALA A 21 -1.35 16.21 -19.86
C ALA A 21 -1.98 15.79 -21.21
N PHE A 22 -3.25 16.11 -21.44
CA PHE A 22 -3.94 15.87 -22.71
C PHE A 22 -3.24 16.60 -23.87
N ASN A 23 -2.92 17.88 -23.70
CA ASN A 23 -2.24 18.67 -24.73
C ASN A 23 -0.84 18.11 -25.06
N TRP A 24 -0.06 17.71 -24.04
CA TRP A 24 1.25 17.07 -24.27
C TRP A 24 1.16 15.76 -25.04
N VAL A 25 0.23 14.87 -24.71
CA VAL A 25 0.07 13.58 -25.43
C VAL A 25 -0.53 13.80 -26.82
N MET A 26 -1.38 14.82 -27.02
CA MET A 26 -1.84 15.24 -28.36
C MET A 26 -0.69 15.73 -29.24
N ASN A 27 0.25 16.49 -28.68
CA ASN A 27 1.47 16.95 -29.36
C ASN A 27 2.51 15.81 -29.58
N GLY A 28 2.10 14.54 -29.47
CA GLY A 28 2.91 13.37 -29.82
C GLY A 28 3.73 12.74 -28.69
N ALA A 29 3.68 13.30 -27.46
CA ALA A 29 4.48 12.78 -26.34
C ALA A 29 4.20 11.29 -26.08
N GLN A 30 5.26 10.49 -26.01
CA GLN A 30 5.20 9.06 -25.75
C GLN A 30 5.30 8.79 -24.24
N PRO A 31 4.21 8.41 -23.54
CA PRO A 31 4.30 8.04 -22.14
C PRO A 31 4.97 6.67 -21.98
N THR A 32 5.91 6.59 -21.04
CA THR A 32 6.41 5.33 -20.47
C THR A 32 5.27 4.54 -19.83
N ASP A 33 5.44 3.24 -19.58
CA ASP A 33 4.30 2.39 -19.26
C ASP A 33 3.57 2.78 -17.95
N THR A 34 4.30 3.05 -16.86
CA THR A 34 3.71 3.56 -15.61
C THR A 34 2.98 4.89 -15.81
N ALA A 35 3.54 5.80 -16.62
CA ALA A 35 2.90 7.07 -16.95
C ALA A 35 1.62 6.85 -17.78
N ARG A 36 1.65 5.93 -18.74
CA ARG A 36 0.51 5.51 -19.57
C ARG A 36 -0.59 4.88 -18.71
N ALA A 37 -0.24 4.07 -17.72
CA ALA A 37 -1.17 3.50 -16.75
C ALA A 37 -1.84 4.60 -15.90
N ILE A 38 -1.09 5.58 -15.41
CA ILE A 38 -1.62 6.74 -14.64
C ILE A 38 -2.55 7.60 -15.52
N LEU A 39 -2.15 7.93 -16.75
CA LEU A 39 -2.96 8.69 -17.71
C LEU A 39 -4.24 7.94 -18.14
N SER A 40 -4.17 6.61 -18.25
CA SER A 40 -5.32 5.73 -18.52
C SER A 40 -6.17 5.44 -17.27
N TYR A 41 -5.62 5.66 -16.08
CA TYR A 41 -6.39 5.65 -14.84
C TYR A 41 -7.24 6.91 -14.73
N ARG A 42 -6.65 8.09 -14.99
CA ARG A 42 -7.34 9.37 -14.81
C ARG A 42 -8.29 9.75 -15.95
N GLY A 43 -8.04 9.26 -17.18
CA GLY A 43 -8.95 9.41 -18.33
C GLY A 43 -8.34 10.08 -19.57
N VAL A 44 -7.17 10.71 -19.42
CA VAL A 44 -6.48 11.47 -20.49
C VAL A 44 -6.29 10.65 -21.78
N MET A 45 -5.93 9.37 -21.67
CA MET A 45 -5.78 8.49 -22.85
C MET A 45 -7.11 8.18 -23.55
N MET A 46 -8.22 8.08 -22.81
CA MET A 46 -9.55 7.88 -23.38
C MET A 46 -10.04 9.16 -24.07
N LYS A 47 -9.87 10.32 -23.43
CA LYS A 47 -10.16 11.62 -24.05
C LYS A 47 -9.38 11.80 -25.36
N LYS A 48 -8.10 11.42 -25.39
CA LYS A 48 -7.29 11.44 -26.63
C LYS A 48 -7.82 10.50 -27.71
N HIS A 49 -8.18 9.26 -27.38
CA HIS A 49 -8.72 8.32 -28.35
C HIS A 49 -10.01 8.86 -29.00
N LEU A 50 -10.93 9.36 -28.18
CA LEU A 50 -12.21 9.91 -28.65
C LEU A 50 -12.01 11.18 -29.48
N GLN A 51 -11.17 12.12 -29.04
CA GLN A 51 -10.87 13.34 -29.82
C GLN A 51 -10.15 13.04 -31.14
N VAL A 52 -9.29 12.00 -31.22
CA VAL A 52 -8.73 11.55 -32.50
C VAL A 52 -9.81 11.00 -33.44
N GLY A 53 -10.90 10.45 -32.90
CA GLY A 53 -12.11 10.12 -33.67
C GLY A 53 -12.83 11.36 -34.20
N VAL A 54 -13.06 12.36 -33.35
CA VAL A 54 -13.69 13.64 -33.73
C VAL A 54 -12.88 14.38 -34.80
N ASN A 55 -11.56 14.49 -34.60
CA ASN A 55 -10.65 15.17 -35.53
C ASN A 55 -10.53 14.45 -36.90
N LYS A 56 -10.97 13.18 -36.98
CA LYS A 56 -11.08 12.39 -38.22
C LYS A 56 -12.51 12.36 -38.79
N GLY A 57 -13.47 13.03 -38.16
CA GLY A 57 -14.89 13.00 -38.56
C GLY A 57 -15.60 11.67 -38.30
N ALA A 58 -15.00 10.75 -37.54
CA ALA A 58 -15.53 9.40 -37.32
C ALA A 58 -16.60 9.32 -36.21
N ILE A 59 -16.66 10.34 -35.35
CA ILE A 59 -17.71 10.57 -34.34
C ILE A 59 -17.92 12.07 -34.17
N THR A 60 -19.09 12.49 -33.71
CA THR A 60 -19.34 13.87 -33.30
C THR A 60 -18.73 14.18 -31.92
N GLN A 61 -18.51 15.47 -31.63
CA GLN A 61 -18.04 15.92 -30.32
C GLN A 61 -18.99 15.48 -29.19
N GLU A 62 -20.31 15.57 -29.40
CA GLU A 62 -21.28 15.11 -28.41
C GLU A 62 -21.17 13.62 -28.11
N GLU A 63 -20.92 12.76 -29.10
CA GLU A 63 -20.75 11.32 -28.90
C GLU A 63 -19.43 11.01 -28.17
N ALA A 64 -18.37 11.78 -28.44
CA ALA A 64 -17.14 11.70 -27.68
C ALA A 64 -17.39 12.03 -26.19
N ASP A 65 -18.07 13.14 -25.89
CA ASP A 65 -18.32 13.57 -24.52
C ASP A 65 -19.31 12.64 -23.78
N LYS A 66 -20.33 12.11 -24.47
CA LYS A 66 -21.24 11.07 -23.95
C LYS A 66 -20.47 9.81 -23.56
N ARG A 67 -19.66 9.25 -24.48
CA ARG A 67 -18.83 8.05 -24.23
C ARG A 67 -17.76 8.30 -23.15
N TYR A 68 -17.20 9.50 -23.07
CA TYR A 68 -16.24 9.87 -22.01
C TYR A 68 -16.90 9.93 -20.64
N ALA A 69 -18.10 10.53 -20.53
CA ALA A 69 -18.87 10.57 -19.29
C ALA A 69 -19.32 9.18 -18.82
N GLU A 70 -19.73 8.30 -19.75
CA GLU A 70 -20.03 6.90 -19.45
C GLU A 70 -18.79 6.13 -18.97
N TRP A 71 -17.64 6.31 -19.65
CA TRP A 71 -16.38 5.71 -19.25
C TRP A 71 -15.94 6.17 -17.86
N LEU A 72 -16.07 7.47 -17.55
CA LEU A 72 -15.77 8.04 -16.23
C LEU A 72 -16.67 7.41 -15.15
N LYS A 73 -17.99 7.32 -15.36
CA LYS A 73 -18.91 6.64 -14.43
C LYS A 73 -18.53 5.18 -14.23
N ALA A 74 -18.21 4.46 -15.31
CA ALA A 74 -17.78 3.06 -15.25
C ALA A 74 -16.40 2.87 -14.59
N LYS A 75 -15.52 3.88 -14.65
CA LYS A 75 -14.23 3.91 -13.98
C LYS A 75 -14.40 4.20 -12.49
N GLU A 76 -15.17 5.21 -12.13
CA GLU A 76 -15.47 5.59 -10.74
C GLU A 76 -16.15 4.44 -9.99
N ASN A 77 -17.16 3.80 -10.60
CA ASN A 77 -17.81 2.60 -10.04
C ASN A 77 -16.84 1.42 -9.81
N LYS A 78 -15.71 1.35 -10.53
CA LYS A 78 -14.65 0.35 -10.30
C LYS A 78 -13.65 0.78 -9.22
N ILE A 79 -13.49 2.09 -8.99
CA ILE A 79 -12.67 2.66 -7.91
C ILE A 79 -13.42 2.50 -6.58
N GLN A 80 -14.69 2.94 -6.51
CA GLN A 80 -15.54 2.80 -5.33
C GLN A 80 -15.66 1.35 -4.86
N LYS A 81 -15.90 0.39 -5.79
CA LYS A 81 -15.90 -1.05 -5.46
C LYS A 81 -14.57 -1.57 -4.90
N LYS A 82 -13.43 -0.97 -5.26
CA LYS A 82 -12.13 -1.30 -4.64
C LYS A 82 -12.00 -0.68 -3.25
N VAL A 83 -12.38 0.59 -3.08
CA VAL A 83 -12.38 1.27 -1.77
C VAL A 83 -13.28 0.54 -0.76
N GLU A 84 -14.50 0.17 -1.17
CA GLU A 84 -15.40 -0.67 -0.38
C GLU A 84 -14.82 -2.05 -0.05
N GLY A 85 -14.13 -2.69 -1.01
CA GLY A 85 -13.51 -4.00 -0.79
C GLY A 85 -12.38 -3.92 0.23
N LEU A 86 -11.56 -2.86 0.16
CA LEU A 86 -10.47 -2.59 1.08
C LEU A 86 -10.97 -2.27 2.48
N SER A 87 -11.95 -1.38 2.65
CA SER A 87 -12.47 -1.04 3.98
C SER A 87 -13.19 -2.22 4.66
N LYS A 88 -13.87 -3.07 3.88
CA LYS A 88 -14.45 -4.33 4.39
C LYS A 88 -13.37 -5.34 4.81
N ALA A 89 -12.28 -5.45 4.05
CA ALA A 89 -11.15 -6.31 4.39
C ALA A 89 -10.38 -5.80 5.61
N GLU A 90 -10.16 -4.49 5.72
CA GLU A 90 -9.52 -3.83 6.86
C GLU A 90 -10.34 -4.00 8.14
N ALA A 91 -11.65 -3.77 8.10
CA ALA A 91 -12.54 -3.98 9.24
C ALA A 91 -12.57 -5.45 9.70
N ALA A 92 -12.55 -6.41 8.75
CA ALA A 92 -12.47 -7.83 9.06
C ALA A 92 -11.12 -8.21 9.68
N ALA A 93 -10.02 -7.70 9.14
CA ALA A 93 -8.67 -7.94 9.66
C ALA A 93 -8.48 -7.32 11.06
N ALA A 94 -8.95 -6.09 11.28
CA ALA A 94 -8.90 -5.42 12.58
C ALA A 94 -9.71 -6.19 13.64
N LYS A 95 -10.93 -6.64 13.29
CA LYS A 95 -11.74 -7.49 14.17
C LYS A 95 -11.03 -8.81 14.50
N ALA A 96 -10.47 -9.50 13.51
CA ALA A 96 -9.73 -10.75 13.73
C ALA A 96 -8.47 -10.54 14.59
N ARG A 97 -7.77 -9.40 14.44
CA ARG A 97 -6.61 -9.04 15.26
C ARG A 97 -7.01 -8.81 16.71
N LEU A 98 -8.09 -8.05 16.96
CA LEU A 98 -8.63 -7.83 18.31
C LEU A 98 -9.09 -9.14 18.96
N GLU A 99 -9.79 -10.01 18.22
CA GLU A 99 -10.21 -11.33 18.74
C GLU A 99 -9.05 -12.29 19.01
N ALA A 100 -7.88 -12.09 18.40
CA ALA A 100 -6.65 -12.81 18.75
C ALA A 100 -5.97 -12.19 19.99
N GLU A 101 -5.90 -10.86 20.05
CA GLU A 101 -5.35 -10.12 21.19
C GLU A 101 -6.14 -10.36 22.48
N THR A 102 -7.47 -10.42 22.44
CA THR A 102 -8.28 -10.72 23.64
C THR A 102 -8.03 -12.14 24.13
N LYS A 103 -8.00 -13.15 23.25
CA LYS A 103 -7.72 -14.55 23.63
C LYS A 103 -6.33 -14.71 24.25
N VAL A 104 -5.32 -14.02 23.71
CA VAL A 104 -3.96 -14.00 24.30
C VAL A 104 -3.94 -13.26 25.64
N LYS A 105 -4.68 -12.16 25.78
CA LYS A 105 -4.82 -11.42 27.06
C LYS A 105 -5.51 -12.26 28.13
N GLU A 106 -6.61 -12.93 27.79
CA GLU A 106 -7.40 -13.78 28.68
C GLU A 106 -6.59 -15.00 29.13
N ALA A 107 -5.89 -15.67 28.21
CA ALA A 107 -5.00 -16.78 28.56
C ALA A 107 -3.88 -16.35 29.52
N ARG A 108 -3.20 -15.23 29.22
CA ARG A 108 -2.15 -14.68 30.11
C ARG A 108 -2.70 -14.23 31.46
N ALA A 109 -3.89 -13.63 31.49
CA ALA A 109 -4.53 -13.23 32.75
C ALA A 109 -4.85 -14.46 33.62
N ALA A 110 -5.36 -15.55 33.02
CA ALA A 110 -5.64 -16.79 33.74
C ALA A 110 -4.35 -17.50 34.23
N GLU A 111 -3.25 -17.44 33.48
CA GLU A 111 -1.94 -17.93 33.94
C GLU A 111 -1.37 -17.08 35.09
N ILE A 112 -1.52 -15.76 35.02
CA ILE A 112 -1.08 -14.85 36.08
C ILE A 112 -1.92 -15.06 37.35
N GLN A 113 -3.25 -15.15 37.24
CA GLN A 113 -4.13 -15.43 38.38
C GLN A 113 -3.80 -16.78 39.04
N LYS A 114 -3.54 -17.84 38.26
CA LYS A 114 -3.10 -19.13 38.82
C LYS A 114 -1.76 -19.03 39.55
N LYS A 115 -0.80 -18.28 39.02
CA LYS A 115 0.49 -18.05 39.69
C LYS A 115 0.35 -17.22 40.96
N GLN A 116 -0.51 -16.21 40.94
CA GLN A 116 -0.84 -15.43 42.14
C GLN A 116 -1.52 -16.30 43.20
N GLN A 117 -2.49 -17.14 42.81
CA GLN A 117 -3.13 -18.09 43.73
C GLN A 117 -2.13 -19.07 44.35
N VAL A 118 -1.23 -19.68 43.57
CA VAL A 118 -0.20 -20.58 44.12
C VAL A 118 0.76 -19.84 45.06
N VAL A 119 1.21 -18.63 44.72
CA VAL A 119 2.11 -17.84 45.59
C VAL A 119 1.41 -17.38 46.88
N GLU A 120 0.12 -17.08 46.81
CA GLU A 120 -0.67 -16.67 47.99
C GLU A 120 -1.09 -17.87 48.85
N GLU A 121 -1.24 -19.06 48.25
CA GLU A 121 -1.45 -20.34 48.95
C GLU A 121 -0.15 -20.81 49.64
N GLU A 122 1.01 -20.75 48.95
CA GLU A 122 2.35 -20.96 49.56
C GLU A 122 2.63 -19.95 50.68
N ALA A 123 2.25 -18.68 50.51
CA ALA A 123 2.43 -17.66 51.54
C ALA A 123 1.53 -17.90 52.77
N ASN A 124 0.29 -18.35 52.58
CA ASN A 124 -0.61 -18.65 53.68
C ASN A 124 -0.23 -19.95 54.40
N GLU A 125 0.24 -20.98 53.67
CA GLU A 125 0.76 -22.21 54.27
C GLU A 125 2.05 -21.93 55.08
N ALA A 126 2.94 -21.06 54.59
CA ALA A 126 4.10 -20.58 55.34
C ALA A 126 3.73 -19.71 56.56
N GLU A 127 2.69 -18.89 56.48
CA GLU A 127 2.19 -18.11 57.63
C GLU A 127 1.51 -19.02 58.68
N VAL A 128 0.87 -20.12 58.25
CA VAL A 128 0.31 -21.14 59.13
C VAL A 128 1.39 -21.99 59.79
N GLU A 129 2.44 -22.42 59.08
CA GLU A 129 3.57 -23.11 59.72
C GLU A 129 4.33 -22.17 60.67
N ALA A 130 4.57 -20.90 60.31
CA ALA A 130 5.17 -19.92 61.20
C ALA A 130 4.32 -19.68 62.46
N SER A 131 2.99 -19.61 62.32
CA SER A 131 2.06 -19.47 63.46
C SER A 131 2.00 -20.74 64.32
N ALA A 132 2.20 -21.92 63.73
CA ALA A 132 2.30 -23.19 64.47
C ALA A 132 3.63 -23.29 65.24
N GLU A 133 4.76 -22.90 64.65
CA GLU A 133 6.06 -22.88 65.32
C GLU A 133 6.10 -21.84 66.45
N VAL A 134 5.46 -20.69 66.27
CA VAL A 134 5.26 -19.70 67.35
C VAL A 134 4.33 -20.22 68.46
N ALA A 135 3.29 -21.00 68.13
CA ALA A 135 2.40 -21.59 69.13
C ALA A 135 3.06 -22.71 69.96
N GLU A 136 3.95 -23.51 69.36
CA GLU A 136 4.79 -24.46 70.10
C GLU A 136 5.82 -23.71 70.96
N ALA A 137 6.37 -22.59 70.46
CA ALA A 137 7.31 -21.73 71.18
C ALA A 137 6.71 -20.94 72.35
N GLU A 138 5.41 -20.61 72.37
CA GLU A 138 4.78 -19.88 73.50
C GLU A 138 4.71 -20.72 74.79
N VAL A 139 5.01 -22.01 74.72
CA VAL A 139 5.24 -22.87 75.91
C VAL A 139 6.66 -22.66 76.50
N THR A 140 7.59 -22.07 75.74
CA THR A 140 9.00 -21.87 76.12
C THR A 140 9.50 -20.43 75.91
N GLU A 141 9.31 -19.63 76.96
CA GLU A 141 10.17 -18.48 77.33
C GLU A 141 10.06 -17.17 76.50
N ALA A 142 9.69 -16.10 77.20
CA ALA A 142 9.83 -14.71 76.79
C ALA A 142 10.60 -13.95 77.90
N PRO A 143 11.19 -12.75 77.68
CA PRO A 143 11.10 -11.86 76.50
C PRO A 143 12.46 -11.23 76.05
N GLU A 144 12.40 -10.16 75.22
CA GLU A 144 13.47 -9.17 74.88
C GLU A 144 14.63 -9.68 73.96
N ALA A 145 15.34 -8.88 73.13
CA ALA A 145 15.18 -7.52 72.53
C ALA A 145 16.42 -7.27 71.60
N ALA A 146 16.51 -6.33 70.63
CA ALA A 146 15.58 -5.55 69.78
C ALA A 146 16.46 -4.73 68.76
N VAL A 147 15.90 -3.70 68.09
CA VAL A 147 16.61 -2.58 67.37
C VAL A 147 17.24 -2.85 65.97
N GLU A 148 16.62 -2.24 64.94
CA GLU A 148 17.13 -1.35 63.85
C GLU A 148 18.42 -1.68 63.02
N GLU A 149 18.64 -1.21 61.77
CA GLU A 149 17.86 -0.35 60.84
C GLU A 149 18.13 -0.73 59.34
N THR A 150 17.58 0.05 58.39
CA THR A 150 17.81 -0.02 56.91
C THR A 150 18.40 1.32 56.41
N PRO A 151 18.42 1.73 55.11
CA PRO A 151 18.45 1.03 53.81
C PRO A 151 19.85 1.20 53.12
N ALA A 152 20.16 1.75 51.91
CA ALA A 152 19.46 2.31 50.73
C ALA A 152 20.41 2.45 49.48
N VAL A 153 19.82 2.52 48.26
CA VAL A 153 20.04 3.51 47.15
C VAL A 153 21.49 3.84 46.64
N GLU A 154 21.81 4.13 45.36
CA GLU A 154 21.27 4.02 43.97
C GLU A 154 22.32 4.70 43.00
N THR A 155 22.10 4.72 41.67
CA THR A 155 22.55 5.74 40.65
C THR A 155 23.36 5.22 39.42
N THR A 156 22.64 4.92 38.32
CA THR A 156 22.55 5.66 37.01
C THR A 156 23.78 6.29 36.28
N GLU A 157 23.63 6.47 34.94
CA GLU A 157 24.47 7.26 33.95
C GLU A 157 25.81 6.65 33.46
N GLU A 158 26.33 6.91 32.23
CA GLU A 158 25.73 7.39 30.94
C GLU A 158 26.54 6.88 29.69
N VAL A 159 26.21 7.38 28.49
CA VAL A 159 26.76 7.05 27.16
C VAL A 159 27.94 7.98 26.78
N PRO A 160 28.84 7.62 25.84
CA PRO A 160 28.91 8.32 24.53
C PRO A 160 29.22 7.35 23.36
N ALA A 161 28.74 7.51 22.11
CA ALA A 161 28.73 8.63 21.14
C ALA A 161 30.05 8.80 20.33
N ALA A 162 29.99 8.60 19.01
CA ALA A 162 30.98 9.05 17.99
C ALA A 162 30.43 8.88 16.55
N GLU A 163 30.68 9.87 15.67
CA GLU A 163 30.20 9.98 14.27
C GLU A 163 31.20 10.81 13.45
N VAL A 164 31.61 10.37 12.24
CA VAL A 164 32.40 11.16 11.25
C VAL A 164 32.11 10.66 9.81
N GLU A 165 32.08 11.57 8.83
CA GLU A 165 31.87 11.35 7.37
C GLU A 165 33.20 11.28 6.54
N GLU A 166 33.13 11.55 5.22
CA GLU A 166 34.16 11.63 4.16
C GLU A 166 34.53 10.30 3.44
N GLU A 167 34.79 10.26 2.11
CA GLU A 167 34.74 11.32 1.07
C GLU A 167 34.35 10.76 -0.32
N ALA A 168 34.02 11.65 -1.27
CA ALA A 168 34.04 11.44 -2.72
C ALA A 168 34.18 12.82 -3.39
N PRO A 169 34.97 13.02 -4.47
CA PRO A 169 34.61 12.42 -5.77
C PRO A 169 35.75 12.22 -6.82
N LYS A 170 35.44 11.54 -7.94
CA LYS A 170 35.89 12.00 -9.27
C LYS A 170 35.01 11.47 -10.41
N ALA A 171 35.04 12.15 -11.56
CA ALA A 171 34.33 11.79 -12.78
C ALA A 171 35.25 11.92 -14.01
N GLU A 172 34.98 11.13 -15.05
CA GLU A 172 35.47 11.34 -16.42
C GLU A 172 34.42 10.79 -17.42
N ALA A 173 34.49 11.16 -18.69
CA ALA A 173 33.45 10.90 -19.70
C ALA A 173 34.06 10.83 -21.12
N ALA A 174 33.22 10.58 -22.13
CA ALA A 174 33.54 10.38 -23.56
C ALA A 174 34.26 9.04 -23.87
N GLU A 175 34.19 8.43 -25.05
CA GLU A 175 33.28 8.56 -26.22
C GLU A 175 33.60 7.42 -27.21
N GLU A 176 32.61 6.72 -27.80
CA GLU A 176 32.65 6.37 -29.23
C GLU A 176 31.35 5.74 -29.79
N ALA A 177 31.07 6.11 -31.04
CA ALA A 177 30.24 5.47 -32.07
C ALA A 177 30.57 6.21 -33.41
N PRO A 178 30.16 5.77 -34.62
CA PRO A 178 29.36 4.60 -34.99
C PRO A 178 29.96 3.77 -36.18
N ALA A 179 29.26 2.72 -36.60
CA ALA A 179 29.38 2.14 -37.96
C ALA A 179 28.03 1.52 -38.40
N ALA A 180 27.76 1.43 -39.71
CA ALA A 180 26.49 0.94 -40.24
C ALA A 180 26.60 0.30 -41.65
N GLU A 181 26.03 -0.90 -41.80
CA GLU A 181 25.66 -1.61 -43.05
C GLU A 181 24.74 -2.81 -42.68
N ALA A 182 24.01 -3.49 -43.58
CA ALA A 182 23.29 -3.06 -44.79
C ALA A 182 22.31 -4.18 -45.24
N SER A 183 21.15 -3.76 -45.77
CA SER A 183 20.10 -4.53 -46.49
C SER A 183 20.33 -5.99 -46.94
N LYS A 184 19.30 -6.84 -46.73
CA LYS A 184 18.73 -7.67 -47.83
C LYS A 184 17.30 -8.18 -47.57
N GLU A 185 16.43 -8.00 -48.59
CA GLU A 185 15.19 -8.74 -48.94
C GLU A 185 14.08 -9.00 -47.89
N ALA A 186 12.81 -9.20 -48.23
CA ALA A 186 11.94 -8.73 -49.34
C ALA A 186 10.48 -9.12 -48.97
N PRO A 187 9.43 -8.37 -49.40
CA PRO A 187 8.04 -8.69 -49.04
C PRO A 187 7.42 -9.78 -49.93
N ALA A 188 6.35 -10.40 -49.43
CA ALA A 188 5.41 -11.19 -50.22
C ALA A 188 4.00 -10.56 -50.12
N GLU A 189 3.28 -10.54 -51.24
CA GLU A 189 2.02 -9.82 -51.45
C GLU A 189 1.05 -10.75 -52.21
N GLU A 190 -0.13 -10.99 -51.65
CA GLU A 190 -1.24 -11.74 -52.28
C GLU A 190 -2.55 -11.23 -51.62
N GLU A 191 -3.15 -10.16 -52.12
CA GLU A 191 -4.08 -10.09 -53.26
C GLU A 191 -5.55 -10.27 -52.84
N ASN A 192 -6.30 -9.14 -52.75
CA ASN A 192 -7.73 -9.12 -53.09
C ASN A 192 -8.28 -7.69 -53.32
N ALA A 193 -8.35 -7.25 -54.58
CA ALA A 193 -9.27 -6.22 -55.10
C ALA A 193 -9.01 -5.97 -56.60
N PRO A 194 -9.98 -5.47 -57.40
CA PRO A 194 -11.43 -5.56 -57.27
C PRO A 194 -12.11 -6.16 -58.54
N ALA A 195 -13.42 -6.44 -58.48
CA ALA A 195 -14.23 -6.77 -59.65
C ALA A 195 -15.49 -5.88 -59.72
N PRO A 196 -15.62 -4.96 -60.70
CA PRO A 196 -16.83 -4.20 -60.94
C PRO A 196 -17.64 -4.77 -62.12
N GLU A 197 -18.88 -5.17 -61.88
CA GLU A 197 -19.88 -5.32 -62.95
C GLU A 197 -21.16 -4.54 -62.63
N ALA A 198 -21.70 -3.90 -63.65
CA ALA A 198 -23.00 -3.25 -63.60
C ALA A 198 -24.03 -4.14 -64.31
N SER A 199 -25.24 -4.25 -63.74
CA SER A 199 -26.40 -4.73 -64.49
C SER A 199 -27.62 -3.88 -64.16
N GLU A 200 -28.35 -3.51 -65.21
CA GLU A 200 -29.44 -2.54 -65.23
C GLU A 200 -30.80 -3.26 -65.25
N ASN A 201 -31.76 -2.88 -64.39
CA ASN A 201 -33.18 -3.13 -64.71
C ASN A 201 -34.22 -2.32 -63.90
N LYS A 202 -35.13 -1.69 -64.67
CA LYS A 202 -36.59 -1.52 -64.45
C LYS A 202 -37.18 -1.20 -63.06
N LYS A 203 -37.56 0.07 -62.92
CA LYS A 203 -38.97 0.54 -62.99
C LYS A 203 -40.09 -0.39 -62.44
N ALA A 204 -40.43 -0.17 -61.17
CA ALA A 204 -41.78 -0.20 -60.57
C ALA A 204 -41.68 0.56 -59.22
N GLU A 205 -42.68 1.24 -58.67
CA GLU A 205 -44.06 1.52 -59.11
C GLU A 205 -44.34 3.03 -58.95
#